data_AF-A0A4D5RRP2-F1
#
_entry.id   AF-A0A4D5RRP2-F1
#
_cell.length_a   1.000
_cell.length_b   1.000
_cell.length_c   1.000
_cell.angle_alpha   90.00
_cell.angle_beta   90.00
_cell.angle_gamma   90.00
#
_symmetry.space_group_name_H-M   'P 1'
#
loop_
_entity.id
_entity.type
_entity.pdbx_description
1 polymer ?
#
loop_
_entity_poly.entity_id
_entity_poly.type
_entity_poly.pdbx_seq_one_letter_code
_entity_poly.pdbx_strand_id
1 'polypeptide(L)'
;RTSGVRVRERHLRRVFRIICSSRVDFGDYFDHLLPWYAHRGRPQRLVRHLRGPQEKISRSWILKVADFVGEDYGKKLRDQPAVLERIVSTTSLESMKSLNKGIKNWTESLDGVEPQDVPESLRLMKESLGDLWKKPVAGDFVRKGIVGDWRNHFSPKQVEQMKERIALKTEGSDVMTLWNDVDLP
;
A
#
# COMPACT_ATOMS: atom_id res chain seq x y z
N ARG A 1 -12.16 20.81 24.61
CA ARG A 1 -12.16 20.26 23.23
C ARG A 1 -10.99 20.75 22.33
N THR A 2 -10.24 21.79 22.70
CA THR A 2 -9.14 22.40 21.89
C THR A 2 -7.75 21.77 22.07
N SER A 3 -7.56 20.84 23.00
CA SER A 3 -6.28 20.16 23.25
C SER A 3 -5.98 19.05 22.23
N GLY A 4 -6.96 18.21 21.90
CA GLY A 4 -6.78 17.06 20.99
C GLY A 4 -6.53 17.45 19.52
N VAL A 5 -7.08 18.57 19.06
CA VAL A 5 -6.83 19.09 17.69
C VAL A 5 -5.38 19.56 17.57
N ARG A 6 -4.87 20.32 18.55
CA ARG A 6 -3.48 20.79 18.58
C ARG A 6 -2.46 19.68 18.74
N VAL A 7 -2.80 18.56 19.38
CA VAL A 7 -1.93 17.38 19.47
C VAL A 7 -1.83 16.66 18.11
N ARG A 8 -2.96 16.45 17.44
CA ARG A 8 -2.99 15.82 16.10
C ARG A 8 -2.23 16.63 15.05
N GLU A 9 -2.40 17.94 15.07
CA GLU A 9 -1.71 18.85 14.14
C GLU A 9 -0.19 18.86 14.35
N ARG A 10 0.27 18.81 15.61
CA ARG A 10 1.71 18.68 15.94
C ARG A 10 2.28 17.34 15.48
N HIS A 11 1.51 16.26 15.59
CA HIS A 11 1.91 14.94 15.13
C HIS A 11 2.05 14.90 13.60
N LEU A 12 1.05 15.40 12.86
CA LEU A 12 1.10 15.45 11.39
C LEU A 12 2.26 16.29 10.85
N ARG A 13 2.56 17.44 11.49
CA ARG A 13 3.74 18.24 11.14
C ARG A 13 5.05 17.48 11.34
N ARG A 14 5.17 16.72 12.43
CA ARG A 14 6.35 15.88 12.69
C ARG A 14 6.48 14.77 11.65
N VAL A 15 5.39 14.07 11.33
CA VAL A 15 5.38 13.00 10.32
C VAL A 15 5.75 13.55 8.94
N PHE A 16 5.17 14.68 8.53
CA PHE A 16 5.52 15.34 7.27
C PHE A 16 7.01 15.64 7.17
N ARG A 17 7.62 16.19 8.22
CA ARG A 17 9.07 16.46 8.25
C ARG A 17 9.90 15.18 8.11
N ILE A 18 9.48 14.09 8.75
CA ILE A 18 10.19 12.80 8.67
C ILE A 18 10.13 12.27 7.22
N ILE A 19 8.97 12.34 6.57
CA ILE A 19 8.79 11.97 5.16
C ILE A 19 9.69 12.83 4.26
N CYS A 20 9.64 14.16 4.39
CA CYS A 20 10.43 15.06 3.54
C CYS A 20 11.94 14.98 3.79
N SER A 21 12.38 14.47 4.95
CA SER A 21 13.80 14.23 5.24
C SER A 21 14.25 12.81 4.90
N SER A 22 13.39 11.99 4.29
CA SER A 22 13.66 10.59 3.94
C SER A 22 14.06 9.73 5.15
N ARG A 23 13.63 10.13 6.36
CA ARG A 23 13.88 9.44 7.63
C ARG A 23 12.76 8.47 7.99
N VAL A 24 12.09 7.93 6.98
CA VAL A 24 11.08 6.89 7.12
C VAL A 24 11.72 5.52 6.91
N ASP A 25 11.05 4.48 7.36
CA ASP A 25 11.46 3.11 7.05
C ASP A 25 11.56 2.94 5.53
N PHE A 26 12.64 2.28 5.09
CA PHE A 26 13.01 2.10 3.68
C PHE A 26 13.48 3.37 2.93
N GLY A 27 13.59 4.54 3.56
CA GLY A 27 14.22 5.72 2.96
C GLY A 27 13.32 6.55 2.04
N ASP A 28 13.88 7.18 1.01
CA ASP A 28 13.11 8.06 0.11
C ASP A 28 12.23 7.26 -0.85
N TYR A 29 10.96 7.66 -0.99
CA TYR A 29 10.01 7.02 -1.90
C TYR A 29 10.50 7.02 -3.37
N PHE A 30 11.11 8.12 -3.82
CA PHE A 30 11.51 8.26 -5.23
C PHE A 30 12.71 7.38 -5.60
N ASP A 31 13.56 7.06 -4.61
CA ASP A 31 14.70 6.15 -4.79
C ASP A 31 14.23 4.72 -5.11
N HIS A 32 13.01 4.35 -4.71
CA HIS A 32 12.36 3.08 -5.09
C HIS A 32 11.54 3.21 -6.37
N LEU A 33 10.76 4.30 -6.49
CA LEU A 33 9.82 4.49 -7.61
C LEU A 33 10.55 4.58 -8.95
N LEU A 34 11.58 5.43 -9.07
CA LEU A 34 12.20 5.74 -10.36
C LEU A 34 12.91 4.53 -10.98
N PRO A 35 13.75 3.76 -10.26
CA PRO A 35 14.34 2.55 -10.82
C PRO A 35 13.27 1.55 -11.25
N TRP A 36 12.22 1.33 -10.44
CA TRP A 36 11.13 0.42 -10.81
C TRP A 36 10.40 0.88 -12.06
N TYR A 37 10.11 2.17 -12.16
CA TYR A 37 9.40 2.77 -13.29
C TYR A 37 10.22 2.74 -14.60
N ALA A 38 11.54 2.96 -14.51
CA ALA A 38 12.44 2.82 -15.66
C ALA A 38 12.43 1.40 -16.25
N HIS A 39 12.08 0.40 -15.44
CA HIS A 39 12.03 -1.01 -15.83
C HIS A 39 10.63 -1.50 -16.25
N ARG A 40 9.62 -0.61 -16.32
CA ARG A 40 8.22 -0.97 -16.57
C ARG A 40 7.96 -1.72 -17.88
N GLY A 41 8.81 -1.55 -18.89
CA GLY A 41 8.69 -2.20 -20.19
C GLY A 41 9.20 -3.65 -20.24
N ARG A 42 9.75 -4.19 -19.14
CA ARG A 42 10.27 -5.56 -19.12
C ARG A 42 9.13 -6.59 -19.04
N PRO A 43 9.15 -7.69 -19.81
CA PRO A 43 8.09 -8.71 -19.79
C PRO A 43 7.83 -9.34 -18.42
N GLN A 44 8.85 -9.37 -17.55
CA GLN A 44 8.78 -9.93 -16.19
C GLN A 44 8.33 -8.90 -15.14
N ARG A 45 7.87 -7.71 -15.54
CA ARG A 45 7.45 -6.65 -14.62
C ARG A 45 6.07 -6.17 -14.99
N LEU A 46 5.15 -6.29 -14.02
CA LEU A 46 3.81 -5.79 -14.11
C LEU A 46 3.67 -4.57 -13.21
N VAL A 47 3.47 -3.40 -13.82
CA VAL A 47 3.34 -2.15 -13.07
C VAL A 47 1.87 -1.77 -13.00
N ARG A 48 1.38 -1.59 -11.77
CA ARG A 48 0.04 -1.06 -11.48
C ARG A 48 0.14 0.27 -10.76
N HIS A 49 -0.66 1.22 -11.20
CA HIS A 49 -0.89 2.48 -10.51
C HIS A 49 -2.32 2.49 -9.97
N LEU A 50 -2.48 3.04 -8.76
CA LEU A 50 -3.79 3.24 -8.16
C LEU A 50 -4.27 4.65 -8.48
N ARG A 51 -5.17 4.80 -9.45
CA ARG A 51 -5.65 6.08 -9.98
C ARG A 51 -7.16 6.25 -9.77
N GLY A 52 -7.53 6.72 -8.59
CA GLY A 52 -8.84 7.34 -8.39
C GLY A 52 -9.64 6.85 -7.19
N PRO A 53 -10.63 7.64 -6.75
CA PRO A 53 -11.25 7.56 -5.42
C PRO A 53 -11.95 6.24 -5.12
N GLN A 54 -12.20 5.39 -6.13
CA GLN A 54 -12.84 4.08 -6.02
C GLN A 54 -12.30 3.09 -7.07
N GLU A 55 -10.98 3.02 -7.28
CA GLU A 55 -10.41 1.92 -8.07
C GLU A 55 -10.66 0.57 -7.38
N LYS A 56 -11.82 -0.01 -7.65
CA LYS A 56 -12.10 -1.41 -7.40
C LYS A 56 -11.05 -2.20 -8.16
N ILE A 57 -10.54 -3.27 -7.56
CA ILE A 57 -9.83 -4.29 -8.32
C ILE A 57 -10.81 -4.74 -9.41
N SER A 58 -10.57 -4.28 -10.63
CA SER A 58 -11.43 -4.57 -11.75
C SER A 58 -11.14 -5.99 -12.23
N ARG A 59 -12.15 -6.63 -12.82
CA ARG A 59 -11.97 -7.90 -13.55
C ARG A 59 -10.80 -7.83 -14.52
N SER A 60 -10.66 -6.70 -15.21
CA SER A 60 -9.56 -6.47 -16.14
C SER A 60 -8.19 -6.53 -15.47
N TRP A 61 -8.04 -6.01 -14.24
CA TRP A 61 -6.77 -6.15 -13.51
C TRP A 61 -6.55 -7.58 -13.06
N ILE A 62 -7.54 -8.25 -12.50
CA ILE A 62 -7.38 -9.67 -12.10
C ILE A 62 -6.96 -10.53 -13.29
N LEU A 63 -7.58 -10.31 -14.46
CA LEU A 63 -7.21 -11.01 -15.69
C LEU A 63 -5.78 -10.65 -16.14
N LYS A 64 -5.38 -9.38 -16.08
CA LYS A 64 -4.00 -8.97 -16.39
C LYS A 64 -2.97 -9.62 -15.47
N VAL A 65 -3.25 -9.71 -14.16
CA VAL A 65 -2.36 -10.43 -13.22
C VAL A 65 -2.32 -11.91 -13.57
N ALA A 66 -3.48 -12.52 -13.85
CA ALA A 66 -3.55 -13.93 -14.20
C ALA A 66 -2.76 -14.25 -15.47
N ASP A 67 -2.95 -13.47 -16.54
CA ASP A 67 -2.18 -13.57 -17.79
C ASP A 67 -0.67 -13.40 -17.55
N PHE A 68 -0.30 -12.45 -16.68
CA PHE A 68 1.10 -12.18 -16.34
C PHE A 68 1.76 -13.30 -15.54
N VAL A 69 1.02 -13.95 -14.62
CA VAL A 69 1.49 -15.13 -13.88
C VAL A 69 1.60 -16.33 -14.81
N GLY A 70 0.70 -16.46 -15.78
CA GLY A 70 0.77 -17.43 -16.86
C GLY A 70 -0.52 -17.48 -17.68
N GLU A 71 -0.40 -17.62 -19.00
CA GLU A 71 -1.53 -17.57 -19.94
C GLU A 71 -2.66 -18.55 -19.60
N ASP A 72 -2.32 -19.73 -19.07
CA ASP A 72 -3.29 -20.74 -18.65
C ASP A 72 -4.20 -20.26 -17.52
N TYR A 73 -3.68 -19.47 -16.57
CA TYR A 73 -4.49 -18.91 -15.47
C TYR A 73 -5.49 -17.89 -16.00
N GLY A 74 -5.02 -17.04 -16.91
CA GLY A 74 -5.86 -16.08 -17.60
C GLY A 74 -7.00 -16.73 -18.38
N LYS A 75 -6.69 -17.80 -19.14
CA LYS A 75 -7.70 -18.57 -19.88
C LYS A 75 -8.72 -19.22 -18.93
N LYS A 76 -8.26 -19.90 -17.88
CA LYS A 76 -9.13 -20.52 -16.86
C LYS A 76 -10.10 -19.53 -16.23
N LEU A 77 -9.66 -18.31 -15.93
CA LEU A 77 -10.52 -17.28 -15.35
C LEU A 77 -11.54 -16.71 -16.34
N ARG A 78 -11.23 -16.67 -17.64
CA ARG A 78 -12.19 -16.29 -18.68
C ARG A 78 -13.24 -17.37 -18.91
N ASP A 79 -12.84 -18.64 -18.86
CA ASP A 79 -13.73 -19.79 -19.04
C ASP A 79 -14.62 -20.03 -17.80
N GLN A 80 -14.20 -19.58 -16.61
CA GLN A 80 -14.93 -19.77 -15.35
C GLN A 80 -15.33 -18.43 -14.72
N PRO A 81 -16.39 -17.76 -15.22
CA PRO A 81 -16.79 -16.45 -14.75
C PRO A 81 -17.16 -16.44 -13.26
N ALA A 82 -17.72 -17.53 -12.73
CA ALA A 82 -18.04 -17.66 -11.30
C ALA A 82 -16.80 -17.57 -10.40
N VAL A 83 -15.66 -18.13 -10.83
CA VAL A 83 -14.40 -18.05 -10.10
C VAL A 83 -13.85 -16.63 -10.13
N LEU A 84 -13.91 -15.97 -11.29
CA LEU A 84 -13.53 -14.58 -11.43
C LEU A 84 -14.36 -13.67 -10.51
N GLU A 85 -15.69 -13.85 -10.46
CA GLU A 85 -16.55 -13.10 -9.54
C GLU A 85 -16.21 -13.34 -8.07
N ARG A 86 -15.90 -14.59 -7.71
CA ARG A 86 -15.45 -14.91 -6.34
C ARG A 86 -14.17 -14.17 -5.99
N ILE A 87 -13.19 -14.12 -6.90
CA ILE A 87 -11.93 -13.38 -6.68
C ILE A 87 -12.21 -11.88 -6.54
N VAL A 88 -13.04 -11.30 -7.40
CA VAL A 88 -13.45 -9.88 -7.31
C VAL A 88 -14.11 -9.58 -5.96
N SER A 89 -15.02 -10.45 -5.53
CA SER A 89 -15.69 -10.37 -4.24
C SER A 89 -14.70 -10.42 -3.07
N THR A 90 -13.86 -11.45 -3.02
CA THR A 90 -12.90 -11.67 -1.92
C THR A 90 -11.84 -10.58 -1.84
N THR A 91 -11.44 -10.01 -2.98
CA THR A 91 -10.44 -8.92 -3.05
C THR A 91 -11.07 -7.53 -2.92
N SER A 92 -12.36 -7.44 -2.62
CA SER A 92 -13.03 -6.15 -2.37
C SER A 92 -12.51 -5.48 -1.10
N LEU A 93 -12.60 -4.15 -1.05
CA LEU A 93 -12.16 -3.37 0.11
C LEU A 93 -12.87 -3.82 1.40
N GLU A 94 -14.17 -4.11 1.31
CA GLU A 94 -14.97 -4.53 2.46
C GLU A 94 -14.57 -5.93 2.95
N SER A 95 -14.35 -6.87 2.02
CA SER A 95 -13.82 -8.19 2.37
C SER A 95 -12.43 -8.09 3.00
N MET A 96 -11.52 -7.29 2.44
CA MET A 96 -10.19 -7.09 3.02
C MET A 96 -10.23 -6.39 4.39
N LYS A 97 -11.15 -5.44 4.61
CA LYS A 97 -11.36 -4.82 5.94
C LYS A 97 -11.78 -5.84 6.99
N SER A 98 -12.55 -6.88 6.63
CA SER A 98 -12.92 -7.94 7.58
C SER A 98 -11.70 -8.70 8.12
N LEU A 99 -10.59 -8.74 7.37
CA LEU A 99 -9.33 -9.37 7.79
C LEU A 99 -8.59 -8.57 8.86
N ASN A 100 -8.88 -7.28 9.03
CA ASN A 100 -8.22 -6.45 10.05
C ASN A 100 -8.35 -7.05 11.46
N LYS A 101 -9.48 -7.69 11.75
CA LYS A 101 -9.70 -8.37 13.03
C LYS A 101 -8.70 -9.52 13.23
N GLY A 102 -8.51 -10.35 12.21
CA GLY A 102 -7.55 -11.46 12.25
C GLY A 102 -6.10 -10.97 12.35
N ILE A 103 -5.75 -9.91 11.62
CA ILE A 103 -4.38 -9.33 11.64
C ILE A 103 -4.04 -8.74 13.01
N LYS A 104 -4.98 -8.05 13.66
CA LYS A 104 -4.76 -7.48 15.00
C LYS A 104 -4.48 -8.55 16.07
N ASN A 105 -5.05 -9.73 15.89
CA ASN A 105 -4.97 -10.84 16.84
C ASN A 105 -4.06 -11.97 16.33
N TRP A 106 -3.26 -11.74 15.29
CA TRP A 106 -2.48 -12.81 14.65
C TRP A 106 -1.41 -13.40 15.59
N THR A 107 -0.95 -12.61 16.56
CA THR A 107 0.03 -13.02 17.58
C THR A 107 -0.57 -14.06 18.53
N GLU A 108 -1.85 -13.88 18.89
CA GLU A 108 -2.60 -14.83 19.74
C GLU A 108 -2.82 -16.17 19.03
N SER A 109 -2.86 -16.15 17.70
CA SER A 109 -3.09 -17.35 16.87
C SER A 109 -1.87 -18.28 16.79
N LEU A 110 -0.69 -17.79 17.17
CA LEU A 110 0.59 -18.51 17.06
C LEU A 110 1.15 -18.97 18.42
N ASP A 111 0.53 -18.56 19.53
CA ASP A 111 1.00 -18.94 20.88
C ASP A 111 0.77 -20.43 21.20
N GLY A 112 -0.08 -21.12 20.44
CA GLY A 112 -0.37 -22.56 20.58
C GLY A 112 0.20 -23.45 19.47
N VAL A 113 1.03 -22.92 18.57
CA VAL A 113 1.60 -23.67 17.44
C VAL A 113 3.00 -24.17 17.82
N GLU A 114 3.24 -25.46 17.61
CA GLU A 114 4.54 -26.08 17.89
C GLU A 114 5.66 -25.40 17.06
N PRO A 115 6.86 -25.15 17.64
CA PRO A 115 7.93 -24.41 16.98
C PRO A 115 8.40 -24.96 15.63
N GLN A 116 8.17 -26.26 15.39
CA GLN A 116 8.53 -26.97 14.16
C GLN A 116 7.57 -26.67 12.99
N ASP A 117 6.33 -26.28 13.29
CA ASP A 117 5.29 -25.97 12.29
C ASP A 117 5.24 -24.47 11.96
N VAL A 118 6.09 -23.68 12.61
CA VAL A 118 6.21 -22.24 12.37
C VAL A 118 7.20 -22.02 11.21
N PRO A 119 6.77 -21.40 10.09
CA PRO A 119 7.68 -20.99 9.02
C PRO A 119 8.89 -20.22 9.56
N GLU A 120 10.07 -20.51 9.01
CA GLU A 120 11.34 -19.90 9.43
C GLU A 120 11.28 -18.37 9.46
N SER A 121 10.61 -17.77 8.46
CA SER A 121 10.40 -16.33 8.37
C SER A 121 9.65 -15.74 9.57
N LEU A 122 8.68 -16.48 10.13
CA LEU A 122 7.93 -16.06 11.32
C LEU A 122 8.77 -16.19 12.58
N ARG A 123 9.62 -17.22 12.67
CA ARG A 123 10.54 -17.40 13.79
C ARG A 123 11.54 -16.25 13.86
N LEU A 124 12.15 -15.90 12.73
CA LEU A 124 13.08 -14.77 12.63
C LEU A 124 12.38 -13.44 12.94
N MET A 125 11.13 -13.27 12.49
CA MET A 125 10.33 -12.09 12.81
C MET A 125 10.04 -11.98 14.32
N LYS A 126 9.72 -13.11 14.98
CA LYS A 126 9.50 -13.16 16.43
C LYS A 126 10.76 -12.80 17.22
N GLU A 127 11.90 -13.37 16.84
CA GLU A 127 13.20 -13.05 17.44
C GLU A 127 13.58 -11.58 17.22
N SER A 128 13.36 -11.05 16.02
CA SER A 128 13.68 -9.65 15.68
C SER A 128 12.77 -8.64 16.38
N LEU A 129 11.49 -8.96 16.59
CA LEU A 129 10.52 -8.05 17.20
C LEU A 129 10.53 -8.10 18.74
N GLY A 130 10.99 -9.20 19.35
CA GLY A 130 11.08 -9.35 20.80
C GLY A 130 9.76 -9.02 21.50
N ASP A 131 9.77 -8.08 22.45
CA ASP A 131 8.57 -7.65 23.20
C ASP A 131 7.51 -6.97 22.33
N LEU A 132 7.87 -6.47 21.13
CA LEU A 132 6.90 -5.93 20.19
C LEU A 132 6.03 -7.01 19.56
N TRP A 133 6.50 -8.27 19.55
CA TRP A 133 5.72 -9.42 19.07
C TRP A 133 4.44 -9.63 19.88
N LYS A 134 4.43 -9.27 21.17
CA LYS A 134 3.26 -9.47 22.06
C LYS A 134 2.27 -8.31 22.03
N LYS A 135 2.61 -7.21 21.36
CA LYS A 135 1.74 -6.03 21.31
C LYS A 135 0.77 -6.19 20.14
N PRO A 136 -0.54 -5.97 20.36
CA PRO A 136 -1.49 -5.97 19.25
C PRO A 136 -1.08 -4.90 18.25
N VAL A 137 -1.16 -5.23 16.96
CA VAL A 137 -0.82 -4.30 15.89
C VAL A 137 -1.71 -3.07 16.01
N ALA A 138 -1.08 -1.90 16.21
CA ALA A 138 -1.80 -0.66 16.38
C ALA A 138 -2.35 -0.17 15.04
N GLY A 139 -3.67 0.02 14.97
CA GLY A 139 -4.37 0.51 13.78
C GLY A 139 -4.94 -0.59 12.89
N ASP A 140 -5.61 -0.18 11.81
CA ASP A 140 -6.14 -1.09 10.80
C ASP A 140 -5.15 -1.21 9.64
N PHE A 141 -4.85 -2.44 9.22
CA PHE A 141 -4.04 -2.71 8.03
C PHE A 141 -4.74 -2.15 6.77
N VAL A 142 -6.04 -2.43 6.64
CA VAL A 142 -6.91 -1.87 5.61
C VAL A 142 -7.72 -0.73 6.19
N ARG A 143 -7.39 0.51 5.80
CA ARG A 143 -7.99 1.75 6.36
C ARG A 143 -9.22 2.23 5.56
N LYS A 144 -9.07 3.32 4.79
CA LYS A 144 -10.18 3.98 4.08
C LYS A 144 -10.35 3.56 2.63
N GLY A 145 -9.26 3.24 1.92
CA GLY A 145 -9.30 2.95 0.48
C GLY A 145 -9.74 4.12 -0.40
N ILE A 146 -9.48 5.37 0.01
CA ILE A 146 -9.90 6.59 -0.71
C ILE A 146 -8.67 7.27 -1.30
N VAL A 147 -8.64 7.43 -2.62
CA VAL A 147 -7.63 8.26 -3.31
C VAL A 147 -7.95 9.73 -3.13
N GLY A 148 -6.93 10.55 -2.91
CA GLY A 148 -7.08 11.99 -2.68
C GLY A 148 -7.37 12.37 -1.23
N ASP A 149 -7.50 11.41 -0.29
CA ASP A 149 -7.74 11.70 1.15
C ASP A 149 -6.62 12.57 1.76
N TRP A 150 -5.45 12.67 1.11
CA TRP A 150 -4.36 13.56 1.51
C TRP A 150 -4.78 15.04 1.63
N ARG A 151 -5.76 15.48 0.82
CA ARG A 151 -6.31 16.85 0.88
C ARG A 151 -6.95 17.18 2.23
N ASN A 152 -7.37 16.17 2.99
CA ASN A 152 -7.96 16.34 4.32
C ASN A 152 -6.91 16.42 5.45
N HIS A 153 -5.63 16.15 5.16
CA HIS A 153 -4.58 16.02 6.18
C HIS A 153 -3.47 17.07 6.07
N PHE A 154 -3.20 17.57 4.87
CA PHE A 154 -2.11 18.52 4.62
C PHE A 154 -2.62 19.95 4.48
N SER A 155 -1.88 20.90 5.07
CA SER A 155 -2.12 22.32 4.83
C SER A 155 -1.69 22.73 3.41
N PRO A 156 -2.23 23.82 2.84
CA PRO A 156 -1.83 24.28 1.50
C PRO A 156 -0.31 24.42 1.33
N LYS A 157 0.38 24.96 2.35
CA LYS A 157 1.84 25.08 2.35
C LYS A 157 2.56 23.73 2.30
N GLN A 158 2.06 22.70 3.01
CA GLN A 158 2.64 21.36 2.96
C GLN A 158 2.42 20.70 1.59
N VAL A 159 1.27 20.97 0.96
CA VAL A 159 0.97 20.49 -0.39
C VAL A 159 1.91 21.10 -1.40
N GLU A 160 2.10 22.42 -1.35
CA GLU A 160 3.06 23.14 -2.21
C GLU A 160 4.48 22.59 -2.06
N GLN A 161 4.98 22.44 -0.82
CA GLN A 161 6.29 21.83 -0.55
C GLN A 161 6.42 20.40 -1.10
N MET A 162 5.34 19.61 -1.05
CA MET A 162 5.35 18.26 -1.61
C MET A 162 5.37 18.30 -3.14
N LYS A 163 4.63 19.23 -3.77
CA LYS A 163 4.64 19.42 -5.23
C LYS A 163 6.04 19.83 -5.72
N GLU A 164 6.68 20.79 -5.08
CA GLU A 164 8.06 21.18 -5.38
C GLU A 164 9.02 19.99 -5.27
N ARG A 165 8.89 19.21 -4.19
CA ARG A 165 9.71 18.00 -4.01
C ARG A 165 9.46 16.97 -5.09
N ILE A 166 8.20 16.69 -5.45
CA ILE A 166 7.84 15.75 -6.52
C ILE A 166 8.49 16.20 -7.84
N ALA A 167 8.33 17.47 -8.21
CA ALA A 167 8.91 18.02 -9.44
C ALA A 167 10.43 17.86 -9.47
N LEU A 168 11.12 18.25 -8.38
CA LEU A 168 12.57 18.11 -8.27
C LEU A 168 13.02 16.64 -8.34
N LYS A 169 12.33 15.75 -7.63
CA LYS A 169 12.73 14.33 -7.53
C LYS A 169 12.44 13.55 -8.81
N THR A 170 11.50 14.00 -9.62
CA THR A 170 11.10 13.32 -10.87
C THR A 170 11.64 14.02 -12.11
N GLU A 171 12.48 15.03 -11.95
CA GLU A 171 13.15 15.74 -13.04
C GLU A 171 13.88 14.75 -13.96
N GLY A 172 13.67 14.90 -15.27
CA GLY A 172 14.24 14.01 -16.29
C GLY A 172 13.52 12.66 -16.45
N SER A 173 12.39 12.44 -15.76
CA SER A 173 11.56 11.24 -15.92
C SER A 173 10.15 11.58 -16.44
N ASP A 174 9.56 10.67 -17.20
CA ASP A 174 8.14 10.74 -17.60
C ASP A 174 7.20 10.10 -16.56
N VAL A 175 7.68 9.78 -15.36
CA VAL A 175 6.88 9.10 -14.31
C VAL A 175 5.64 9.88 -13.90
N MET A 176 5.70 11.22 -13.93
CA MET A 176 4.57 12.05 -13.55
C MET A 176 3.43 12.06 -14.58
N THR A 177 3.70 11.61 -15.82
CA THR A 177 2.65 11.43 -16.85
C THR A 177 1.55 10.45 -16.41
N LEU A 178 1.86 9.57 -15.47
CA LEU A 178 0.91 8.64 -14.88
C LEU A 178 -0.23 9.34 -14.13
N TRP A 179 -0.05 10.60 -13.73
CA TRP A 179 -0.94 11.39 -12.88
C TRP A 179 -1.35 12.73 -13.51
N ASN A 180 -1.29 12.86 -14.84
CA ASN A 180 -1.71 14.08 -15.55
C ASN A 180 -3.18 14.48 -15.29
N ASP A 181 -4.00 13.54 -14.81
CA ASP A 181 -5.42 13.72 -14.49
C ASP A 181 -5.68 14.16 -13.04
N VAL A 182 -4.63 14.29 -12.22
CA VAL A 182 -4.72 14.83 -10.87
C VAL A 182 -3.86 16.08 -10.75
N ASP A 183 -4.24 16.99 -9.85
CA ASP A 183 -3.51 18.23 -9.57
C ASP A 183 -2.17 17.95 -8.82
N LEU A 184 -1.26 17.30 -9.53
CA LEU A 184 0.13 17.01 -9.21
C LEU A 184 1.02 17.58 -10.34
N PRO A 185 2.30 17.89 -10.07
CA PRO A 185 3.24 18.40 -11.07
C PRO A 185 3.51 17.43 -12.20
#